data_AF-A0A7H8KEP2-F1
#
_entry.id   AF-A0A7H8KEP2-F1
#
_cell.length_a   1.000
_cell.length_b   1.000
_cell.length_c   1.000
_cell.angle_alpha   90.00
_cell.angle_beta   90.00
_cell.angle_gamma   90.00
#
_symmetry.space_group_name_H-M   'P 1'
#
loop_
_entity.id
_entity.type
_entity.pdbx_description
1 polymer ?
#
loop_
_entity_poly.entity_id
_entity_poly.type
_entity_poly.pdbx_seq_one_letter_code
_entity_poly.pdbx_strand_id
1 'polypeptide(L)'
;MTHPAPEKETTMYPATTSENPPSDPPPAPVRPPRLWALTGALGGLVGLVGIFTTASLTAPAEQYRADNAGYVAALADRAGYVWAHQVVTVVAIVCLAVFAAGLRRYLGAQEPAGSLVPTLAAGGVGLVLVGLLIGGGISTELFFSLNAATEYDPDVIAPQLTIYATMAWLWGGIGLTAAAVAVGGFRHGSVSRWFAVFSAVVTVLVAATQLAPVQYISLVPGGIWLVVAGVALAMRPRPGGRP
;
A
#
# COMPACT_ATOMS: atom_id res chain seq x y z
N MET A 1 -3.32 102.06 12.52
CA MET A 1 -1.99 101.48 12.79
C MET A 1 -2.22 100.09 13.35
N THR A 2 -2.04 99.06 12.53
CA THR A 2 -2.17 97.65 12.91
C THR A 2 -1.13 96.86 12.11
N HIS A 3 -0.06 96.44 12.80
CA HIS A 3 0.96 95.55 12.26
C HIS A 3 0.38 94.14 12.01
N PRO A 4 0.75 93.44 10.93
CA PRO A 4 0.49 92.01 10.82
C PRO A 4 1.49 91.20 11.66
N ALA A 5 1.00 90.10 12.24
CA ALA A 5 1.77 89.14 13.04
C ALA A 5 2.67 88.25 12.14
N PRO A 6 3.79 87.70 12.67
CA PRO A 6 4.74 86.92 11.87
C PRO A 6 4.22 85.51 11.56
N GLU A 7 4.42 85.06 10.31
CA GLU A 7 4.16 83.70 9.86
C GLU A 7 5.07 82.69 10.58
N LYS A 8 4.47 81.60 11.09
CA LYS A 8 5.20 80.45 11.62
C LYS A 8 5.70 79.61 10.44
N GLU A 9 7.00 79.68 10.19
CA GLU A 9 7.71 78.81 9.28
C GLU A 9 7.66 77.36 9.81
N THR A 10 6.85 76.51 9.15
CA THR A 10 6.75 75.08 9.49
C THR A 10 7.85 74.35 8.73
N THR A 11 8.98 74.09 9.38
CA THR A 11 10.05 73.26 8.85
C THR A 11 9.54 71.83 8.63
N MET A 12 9.21 71.46 7.39
CA MET A 12 8.97 70.06 7.03
C MET A 12 10.30 69.31 7.04
N TYR A 13 10.48 68.39 7.99
CA TYR A 13 11.51 67.36 7.88
C TYR A 13 11.16 66.40 6.74
N PRO A 14 12.10 66.05 5.84
CA PRO A 14 11.84 65.05 4.82
C PRO A 14 11.59 63.69 5.49
N ALA A 15 10.46 63.06 5.15
CA ALA A 15 10.15 61.71 5.56
C ALA A 15 11.22 60.77 4.99
N THR A 16 12.04 60.18 5.86
CA THR A 16 12.92 59.07 5.50
C THR A 16 12.06 57.88 5.10
N THR A 17 12.01 57.59 3.80
CA THR A 17 11.42 56.37 3.24
C THR A 17 12.14 55.17 3.86
N SER A 18 11.45 54.39 4.70
CA SER A 18 11.96 53.11 5.19
C SER A 18 12.12 52.17 3.98
N GLU A 19 13.36 51.89 3.61
CA GLU A 19 13.69 50.87 2.61
C GLU A 19 13.24 49.51 3.16
N ASN A 20 12.25 48.89 2.50
CA ASN A 20 11.84 47.53 2.88
C ASN A 20 13.04 46.60 2.66
N PRO A 21 13.38 45.73 3.63
CA PRO A 21 14.45 44.77 3.44
C PRO A 21 14.14 43.88 2.22
N PRO A 22 15.17 43.47 1.45
CA PRO A 22 14.98 42.64 0.28
C PRO A 22 14.22 41.37 0.69
N SER A 23 13.08 41.13 0.05
CA SER A 23 12.28 39.92 0.25
C SER A 23 13.14 38.70 -0.08
N ASP A 24 13.35 37.82 0.90
CA ASP A 24 14.06 36.57 0.67
C ASP A 24 13.47 35.85 -0.54
N PRO A 25 14.31 35.28 -1.43
CA PRO A 25 13.81 34.51 -2.56
C PRO A 25 12.92 33.38 -2.04
N PRO A 26 11.77 33.13 -2.68
CA PRO A 26 10.83 32.12 -2.21
C PRO A 26 11.55 30.78 -2.08
N PRO A 27 11.31 30.03 -0.97
CA PRO A 27 11.98 28.76 -0.74
C PRO A 27 11.80 27.86 -1.97
N ALA A 28 12.92 27.26 -2.41
CA ALA A 28 12.91 26.40 -3.58
C ALA A 28 11.86 25.29 -3.39
N PRO A 29 11.03 25.01 -4.41
CA PRO A 29 9.96 24.03 -4.29
C PRO A 29 10.53 22.66 -3.88
N VAL A 30 10.19 22.20 -2.67
CA VAL A 30 10.58 20.89 -2.16
C VAL A 30 9.89 19.83 -3.00
N ARG A 31 10.67 19.09 -3.79
CA ARG A 31 10.16 18.07 -4.69
C ARG A 31 9.80 16.82 -3.88
N PRO A 32 8.52 16.39 -3.82
CA PRO A 32 8.17 15.24 -3.00
C PRO A 32 8.82 13.95 -3.57
N PRO A 33 9.51 13.17 -2.72
CA PRO A 33 10.15 11.93 -3.16
C PRO A 33 9.10 10.90 -3.60
N ARG A 34 9.40 10.17 -4.69
CA ARG A 34 8.54 9.11 -5.26
C ARG A 34 8.83 7.71 -4.72
N LEU A 35 9.71 7.62 -3.72
CA LEU A 35 10.11 6.37 -3.09
C LEU A 35 8.91 5.58 -2.55
N TRP A 36 7.85 6.26 -2.10
CA TRP A 36 6.61 5.63 -1.65
C TRP A 36 5.92 4.78 -2.74
N ALA A 37 6.07 5.13 -4.02
CA ALA A 37 5.47 4.35 -5.10
C ALA A 37 6.24 3.03 -5.29
N LEU A 38 7.58 3.09 -5.19
CA LEU A 38 8.43 1.90 -5.28
C LEU A 38 8.22 0.93 -4.11
N THR A 39 7.83 1.41 -2.92
CA THR A 39 7.45 0.50 -1.84
C THR A 39 6.21 -0.31 -2.20
N GLY A 40 5.27 0.23 -2.98
CA GLY A 40 4.14 -0.55 -3.52
C GLY A 40 4.60 -1.68 -4.43
N ALA A 41 5.58 -1.41 -5.30
CA ALA A 41 6.12 -2.43 -6.19
C ALA A 41 6.89 -3.51 -5.43
N LEU A 42 7.74 -3.11 -4.48
CA LEU A 42 8.45 -4.04 -3.61
C LEU A 42 7.47 -4.88 -2.78
N GLY A 43 6.47 -4.26 -2.14
CA GLY A 43 5.47 -4.96 -1.35
C GLY A 43 4.63 -5.94 -2.18
N GLY A 44 4.25 -5.55 -3.40
CA GLY A 44 3.56 -6.44 -4.35
C GLY A 44 4.42 -7.64 -4.75
N LEU A 45 5.71 -7.43 -5.02
CA LEU A 45 6.64 -8.50 -5.38
C LEU A 45 6.93 -9.44 -4.20
N VAL A 46 7.19 -8.88 -3.02
CA VAL A 46 7.41 -9.64 -1.78
C VAL A 46 6.17 -10.46 -1.43
N GLY A 47 4.97 -9.89 -1.55
CA GLY A 47 3.73 -10.63 -1.38
C GLY A 47 3.60 -11.74 -2.41
N LEU A 48 3.69 -11.42 -3.70
CA LEU A 48 3.46 -12.39 -4.78
C LEU A 48 4.45 -13.55 -4.75
N VAL A 49 5.73 -13.29 -4.52
CA VAL A 49 6.76 -14.35 -4.52
C VAL A 49 6.88 -14.97 -3.15
N GLY A 50 7.03 -14.17 -2.09
CA GLY A 50 7.31 -14.66 -0.75
C GLY A 50 6.13 -15.40 -0.12
N ILE A 51 4.92 -14.80 -0.15
CA ILE A 51 3.74 -15.41 0.48
C ILE A 51 3.31 -16.65 -0.32
N PHE A 52 3.29 -16.54 -1.66
CA PHE A 52 2.90 -17.68 -2.49
C PHE A 52 3.88 -18.86 -2.34
N THR A 53 5.19 -18.60 -2.30
CA THR A 53 6.20 -19.66 -2.11
C THR A 53 6.07 -20.30 -0.74
N THR A 54 6.01 -19.50 0.33
CA THR A 54 5.94 -20.04 1.69
C THR A 54 4.63 -20.80 1.94
N ALA A 55 3.50 -20.29 1.47
CA ALA A 55 2.21 -20.98 1.56
C ALA A 55 2.18 -22.29 0.75
N SER A 56 2.80 -22.33 -0.43
CA SER A 56 2.85 -23.54 -1.26
C SER A 56 3.74 -24.62 -0.65
N LEU A 57 4.85 -24.24 -0.01
CA LEU A 57 5.79 -25.18 0.61
C LEU A 57 5.23 -25.85 1.87
N THR A 58 4.20 -25.27 2.47
CA THR A 58 3.52 -25.76 3.66
C THR A 58 2.07 -26.13 3.37
N ALA A 59 1.63 -26.23 2.11
CA ALA A 59 0.27 -26.63 1.77
C ALA A 59 0.11 -28.15 1.92
N PRO A 60 -1.08 -28.63 2.32
CA PRO A 60 -1.32 -30.07 2.43
C PRO A 60 -1.31 -30.69 1.03
N ALA A 61 -0.40 -31.64 0.82
CA ALA A 61 -0.44 -32.48 -0.36
C ALA A 61 -1.67 -33.38 -0.32
N GLU A 62 -2.20 -33.71 -1.50
CA GLU A 62 -3.42 -34.52 -1.68
C GLU A 62 -3.42 -35.83 -0.88
N GLN A 63 -2.24 -36.45 -0.78
CA GLN A 63 -2.03 -37.70 -0.05
C GLN A 63 -2.33 -37.61 1.45
N TYR A 64 -2.35 -36.42 2.04
CA TYR A 64 -2.60 -36.20 3.47
C TYR A 64 -4.03 -35.78 3.80
N ARG A 65 -4.95 -35.76 2.84
CA ARG A 65 -6.31 -35.20 3.03
C ARG A 65 -7.09 -35.78 4.22
N ALA A 66 -6.82 -37.02 4.63
CA ALA A 66 -7.44 -37.67 5.77
C ALA A 66 -6.42 -38.07 6.87
N ASP A 67 -5.19 -37.54 6.81
CA ASP A 67 -4.09 -37.93 7.68
C ASP A 67 -3.36 -36.70 8.24
N ASN A 68 -3.93 -36.12 9.29
CA ASN A 68 -3.35 -34.97 9.98
C ASN A 68 -1.99 -35.30 10.61
N ALA A 69 -1.81 -36.52 11.12
CA ALA A 69 -0.56 -36.96 11.72
C ALA A 69 0.55 -37.04 10.67
N GLY A 70 0.30 -37.67 9.52
CA GLY A 70 1.23 -37.71 8.41
C GLY A 70 1.55 -36.33 7.84
N TYR A 71 0.55 -35.43 7.77
CA TYR A 71 0.75 -34.06 7.33
C TYR A 71 1.70 -33.27 8.25
N VAL A 72 1.44 -33.31 9.56
CA VAL A 72 2.27 -32.63 10.57
C VAL A 72 3.68 -33.22 10.57
N ALA A 73 3.81 -34.55 10.53
CA ALA A 73 5.10 -35.22 10.45
C ALA A 73 5.91 -34.78 9.21
N ALA A 74 5.25 -34.60 8.06
CA ALA A 74 5.91 -34.13 6.83
C ALA A 74 6.41 -32.68 6.90
N LEU A 75 5.92 -31.89 7.87
CA LEU A 75 6.26 -30.48 8.06
C LEU A 75 7.02 -30.18 9.36
N ALA A 76 7.25 -31.17 10.23
CA ALA A 76 7.88 -30.97 11.54
C ALA A 76 9.24 -30.25 11.44
N ASP A 77 10.10 -30.66 10.49
CA ASP A 77 11.41 -30.04 10.26
C ASP A 77 11.35 -28.78 9.37
N ARG A 78 10.15 -28.28 9.08
CA ARG A 78 9.90 -27.16 8.16
C ARG A 78 9.37 -25.90 8.84
N ALA A 79 9.44 -25.83 10.17
CA ALA A 79 9.07 -24.63 10.94
C ALA A 79 9.74 -23.34 10.41
N GLY A 80 10.95 -23.45 9.85
CA GLY A 80 11.66 -22.33 9.21
C GLY A 80 10.89 -21.65 8.08
N TYR A 81 10.04 -22.36 7.32
CA TYR A 81 9.21 -21.75 6.27
C TYR A 81 8.06 -20.90 6.84
N VAL A 82 7.47 -21.35 7.96
CA VAL A 82 6.45 -20.59 8.68
C VAL A 82 7.05 -19.30 9.22
N TRP A 83 8.26 -19.37 9.79
CA TRP A 83 8.97 -18.17 10.23
C TRP A 83 9.34 -17.24 9.07
N ALA A 84 9.81 -17.78 7.95
CA ALA A 84 10.12 -16.98 6.76
C ALA A 84 8.87 -16.23 6.25
N HIS A 85 7.69 -16.84 6.32
CA HIS A 85 6.44 -16.17 5.97
C HIS A 85 6.12 -14.99 6.89
N GLN A 86 6.33 -15.12 8.20
CA GLN A 86 6.18 -14.01 9.13
C GLN A 86 7.08 -12.82 8.75
N VAL A 87 8.33 -13.08 8.37
CA VAL A 87 9.24 -12.02 7.92
C VAL A 87 8.73 -11.37 6.63
N VAL A 88 8.29 -12.18 5.67
CA VAL A 88 7.73 -11.71 4.39
C VAL A 88 6.48 -10.83 4.61
N THR A 89 5.55 -11.24 5.48
CA THR A 89 4.33 -10.48 5.77
C THR A 89 4.67 -9.14 6.43
N VAL A 90 5.62 -9.10 7.36
CA VAL A 90 6.08 -7.85 8.00
C VAL A 90 6.69 -6.90 6.98
N VAL A 91 7.55 -7.39 6.09
CA VAL A 91 8.14 -6.56 5.02
C VAL A 91 7.05 -6.02 4.08
N ALA A 92 6.11 -6.87 3.68
CA ALA A 92 4.97 -6.46 2.86
C ALA A 92 4.11 -5.41 3.57
N ILE A 93 3.81 -5.57 4.86
CA ILE A 93 3.05 -4.60 5.67
C ILE A 93 3.70 -3.23 5.64
N VAL A 94 5.00 -3.14 5.94
CA VAL A 94 5.73 -1.85 5.96
C VAL A 94 5.69 -1.19 4.57
N CYS A 95 5.98 -1.97 3.53
CA CYS A 95 5.99 -1.50 2.16
C CYS A 95 4.62 -0.97 1.70
N LEU A 96 3.56 -1.72 1.98
CA LEU A 96 2.19 -1.40 1.58
C LEU A 96 1.59 -0.27 2.41
N ALA A 97 1.96 -0.12 3.69
CA ALA A 97 1.53 1.01 4.52
C ALA A 97 2.05 2.35 3.97
N VAL A 98 3.35 2.39 3.62
CA VAL A 98 3.96 3.57 2.97
C VAL A 98 3.32 3.83 1.62
N PHE A 99 3.06 2.78 0.83
CA PHE A 99 2.40 2.91 -0.46
C PHE A 99 0.96 3.45 -0.32
N ALA A 100 0.17 2.93 0.62
CA ALA A 100 -1.21 3.36 0.86
C ALA A 100 -1.29 4.85 1.23
N ALA A 101 -0.42 5.29 2.15
CA ALA A 101 -0.33 6.69 2.55
C ALA A 101 0.08 7.59 1.38
N GLY A 102 1.06 7.14 0.59
CA GLY A 102 1.52 7.85 -0.61
C GLY A 102 0.45 7.93 -1.69
N LEU A 103 -0.27 6.83 -1.95
CA LEU A 103 -1.36 6.74 -2.92
C LEU A 103 -2.52 7.66 -2.54
N ARG A 104 -2.90 7.68 -1.24
CA ARG A 104 -3.92 8.60 -0.72
C ARG A 104 -3.53 10.05 -0.99
N ARG A 105 -2.30 10.43 -0.64
CA ARG A 105 -1.80 11.79 -0.85
C ARG A 105 -1.77 12.15 -2.32
N TYR A 106 -1.30 11.24 -3.17
CA TYR A 106 -1.22 11.43 -4.61
C TYR A 106 -2.60 11.62 -5.26
N LEU A 107 -3.57 10.74 -4.97
CA LEU A 107 -4.91 10.87 -5.51
C LEU A 107 -5.64 12.09 -4.94
N GLY A 108 -5.43 12.41 -3.66
CA GLY A 108 -6.03 13.59 -3.03
C GLY A 108 -5.58 14.92 -3.67
N ALA A 109 -4.40 14.98 -4.27
CA ALA A 109 -3.93 16.15 -5.01
C ALA A 109 -4.53 16.25 -6.43
N GLN A 110 -5.11 15.16 -6.94
CA GLN A 110 -5.54 15.01 -8.33
C GLN A 110 -7.06 14.88 -8.48
N GLU A 111 -7.77 14.71 -7.38
CA GLU A 111 -9.20 14.47 -7.31
C GLU A 111 -9.94 15.72 -6.80
N PRO A 112 -11.22 15.91 -7.15
CA PRO A 112 -12.02 17.00 -6.59
C PRO A 112 -12.05 16.97 -5.05
N ALA A 113 -12.14 18.16 -4.44
CA ALA A 113 -12.29 18.26 -2.99
C ALA A 113 -13.53 17.48 -2.51
N GLY A 114 -13.34 16.65 -1.47
CA GLY A 114 -14.40 15.77 -0.95
C GLY A 114 -14.58 14.45 -1.70
N SER A 115 -13.78 14.15 -2.74
CA SER A 115 -13.82 12.85 -3.42
C SER A 115 -13.49 11.70 -2.45
N LEU A 116 -14.24 10.60 -2.58
CA LEU A 116 -13.99 9.36 -1.82
C LEU A 116 -12.85 8.52 -2.42
N VAL A 117 -12.44 8.80 -3.67
CA VAL A 117 -11.44 8.01 -4.41
C VAL A 117 -10.14 7.82 -3.61
N PRO A 118 -9.50 8.86 -3.05
CA PRO A 118 -8.25 8.70 -2.32
C PRO A 118 -8.40 7.83 -1.07
N THR A 119 -9.51 7.97 -0.35
CA THR A 119 -9.80 7.22 0.88
C THR A 119 -10.11 5.76 0.59
N LEU A 120 -10.93 5.47 -0.43
CA LEU A 120 -11.22 4.10 -0.85
C LEU A 120 -9.98 3.40 -1.40
N ALA A 121 -9.14 4.12 -2.15
CA ALA A 121 -7.88 3.58 -2.65
C ALA A 121 -6.95 3.14 -1.51
N ALA A 122 -6.76 3.99 -0.51
CA ALA A 122 -5.95 3.65 0.66
C ALA A 122 -6.61 2.59 1.55
N GLY A 123 -7.93 2.65 1.70
CA GLY A 123 -8.72 1.69 2.49
C GLY A 123 -8.61 0.26 1.96
N GLY A 124 -8.64 0.07 0.63
CA GLY A 124 -8.44 -1.24 0.02
C GLY A 124 -7.08 -1.86 0.33
N VAL A 125 -6.00 -1.06 0.31
CA VAL A 125 -4.67 -1.50 0.77
C VAL A 125 -4.67 -1.76 2.27
N GLY A 126 -5.38 -0.93 3.05
CA GLY A 126 -5.58 -1.12 4.49
C GLY A 126 -6.21 -2.47 4.85
N LEU A 127 -7.19 -2.94 4.07
CA LEU A 127 -7.76 -4.28 4.25
C LEU A 127 -6.72 -5.39 4.07
N VAL A 128 -5.82 -5.22 3.09
CA VAL A 128 -4.71 -6.17 2.87
C VAL A 128 -3.74 -6.12 4.05
N LEU A 129 -3.43 -4.94 4.58
CA LEU A 129 -2.56 -4.79 5.76
C LEU A 129 -3.12 -5.52 6.98
N VAL A 130 -4.41 -5.36 7.25
CA VAL A 130 -5.11 -6.09 8.33
C VAL A 130 -5.02 -7.59 8.09
N GLY A 131 -5.25 -8.03 6.85
CA GLY A 131 -5.17 -9.44 6.50
C GLY A 131 -3.77 -10.02 6.69
N LEU A 132 -2.72 -9.29 6.30
CA LEU A 132 -1.33 -9.68 6.51
C LEU A 132 -0.96 -9.73 8.00
N LEU A 133 -1.50 -8.81 8.82
CA LEU A 133 -1.26 -8.81 10.26
C LEU A 133 -1.87 -10.05 10.93
N ILE A 134 -3.09 -10.41 10.54
CA ILE A 134 -3.79 -11.61 11.03
C ILE A 134 -3.07 -12.89 10.56
N GLY A 135 -2.78 -12.99 9.25
CA GLY A 135 -2.10 -14.15 8.67
C GLY A 135 -0.68 -14.34 9.21
N GLY A 136 0.04 -13.25 9.42
CA GLY A 136 1.32 -13.26 10.11
C GLY A 136 1.20 -13.77 11.55
N GLY A 137 0.24 -13.27 12.33
CA GLY A 137 0.07 -13.66 13.74
C GLY A 137 0.00 -15.17 13.99
N ILE A 138 -0.67 -15.92 13.10
CA ILE A 138 -0.77 -17.39 13.17
C ILE A 138 0.60 -18.08 13.01
N SER A 139 1.53 -17.46 12.27
CA SER A 139 2.86 -18.01 12.00
C SER A 139 3.68 -18.22 13.26
N THR A 140 3.51 -17.38 14.30
CA THR A 140 4.23 -17.53 15.57
C THR A 140 3.84 -18.82 16.29
N GLU A 141 2.55 -19.08 16.44
CA GLU A 141 2.04 -20.28 17.11
C GLU A 141 2.35 -21.55 16.29
N LEU A 142 2.23 -21.47 14.96
CA LEU A 142 2.64 -22.56 14.07
C LEU A 142 4.13 -22.87 14.16
N PHE A 143 4.99 -21.85 14.31
CA PHE A 143 6.42 -22.06 14.46
C PHE A 143 6.74 -22.86 15.73
N PHE A 144 6.16 -22.47 16.87
CA PHE A 144 6.40 -23.20 18.12
C PHE A 144 5.78 -24.59 18.11
N SER A 145 4.54 -24.72 17.64
CA SER A 145 3.86 -26.03 17.60
C SER A 145 4.53 -27.03 16.66
N LEU A 146 5.09 -26.59 15.51
CA LEU A 146 5.87 -27.48 14.63
C LEU A 146 7.20 -27.93 15.25
N ASN A 147 7.90 -27.03 15.95
CA ASN A 147 9.15 -27.38 16.64
C ASN A 147 8.93 -28.31 17.85
N ALA A 148 7.70 -28.38 18.36
CA ALA A 148 7.29 -29.26 19.43
C ALA A 148 6.21 -30.25 18.95
N ALA A 149 6.22 -30.64 17.68
CA ALA A 149 5.12 -31.41 17.07
C ALA A 149 4.80 -32.73 17.80
N THR A 150 5.75 -33.33 18.52
CA THR A 150 5.53 -34.54 19.34
C THR A 150 4.76 -34.29 20.64
N GLU A 151 4.65 -33.04 21.07
CA GLU A 151 3.97 -32.61 22.30
C GLU A 151 2.53 -32.13 22.05
N TYR A 152 2.17 -31.88 20.79
CA TYR A 152 0.86 -31.38 20.39
C TYR A 152 0.06 -32.46 19.63
N ASP A 153 -1.26 -32.41 19.77
CA ASP A 153 -2.16 -33.22 18.94
C ASP A 153 -2.11 -32.70 17.48
N PRO A 154 -1.83 -33.56 16.48
CA PRO A 154 -1.87 -33.17 15.07
C PRO A 154 -3.17 -32.52 14.63
N ASP A 155 -4.30 -32.84 15.26
CA ASP A 155 -5.61 -32.25 14.99
C ASP A 155 -5.72 -30.78 15.42
N VAL A 156 -4.75 -30.28 16.20
CA VAL A 156 -4.62 -28.85 16.54
C VAL A 156 -3.79 -28.10 15.49
N ILE A 157 -2.74 -28.73 14.95
CA ILE A 157 -1.77 -28.08 14.04
C ILE A 157 -2.25 -28.11 12.59
N ALA A 158 -2.72 -29.25 12.09
CA ALA A 158 -3.08 -29.44 10.69
C ALA A 158 -4.17 -28.46 10.19
N PRO A 159 -5.23 -28.15 10.95
CA PRO A 159 -6.20 -27.13 10.53
C PRO A 159 -5.60 -25.73 10.44
N GLN A 160 -4.70 -25.37 11.37
CA GLN A 160 -4.03 -24.06 11.35
C GLN A 160 -3.11 -23.90 10.14
N LEU A 161 -2.35 -24.94 9.78
CA LEU A 161 -1.54 -24.98 8.57
C LEU A 161 -2.38 -24.81 7.30
N THR A 162 -3.56 -25.42 7.27
CA THR A 162 -4.49 -25.29 6.15
C THR A 162 -5.04 -23.86 6.04
N ILE A 163 -5.44 -23.25 7.17
CA ILE A 163 -5.90 -21.85 7.19
C ILE A 163 -4.77 -20.90 6.76
N TYR A 164 -3.56 -21.10 7.29
CA TYR A 164 -2.36 -20.35 6.93
C TYR A 164 -2.14 -20.32 5.41
N ALA A 165 -2.25 -21.46 4.74
CA ALA A 165 -2.06 -21.55 3.29
C ALA A 165 -3.14 -20.82 2.47
N THR A 166 -4.32 -20.55 3.07
CA THR A 166 -5.44 -19.88 2.39
C THR A 166 -5.43 -18.36 2.55
N MET A 167 -4.73 -17.80 3.55
CA MET A 167 -4.78 -16.36 3.91
C MET A 167 -4.47 -15.38 2.76
N ALA A 168 -3.88 -15.86 1.66
CA ALA A 168 -3.74 -15.11 0.41
C ALA A 168 -5.05 -14.50 -0.11
N TRP A 169 -6.22 -15.05 0.26
CA TRP A 169 -7.51 -14.50 -0.15
C TRP A 169 -7.78 -13.06 0.32
N LEU A 170 -7.15 -12.65 1.43
CA LEU A 170 -7.28 -11.32 2.03
C LEU A 170 -6.71 -10.18 1.16
N TRP A 171 -6.02 -10.54 0.07
CA TRP A 171 -5.57 -9.59 -0.95
C TRP A 171 -6.71 -9.04 -1.82
N GLY A 172 -7.95 -9.52 -1.62
CA GLY A 172 -9.16 -8.99 -2.25
C GLY A 172 -9.37 -7.47 -2.05
N GLY A 173 -8.82 -6.89 -0.97
CA GLY A 173 -8.83 -5.43 -0.74
C GLY A 173 -8.22 -4.61 -1.88
N ILE A 174 -7.25 -5.17 -2.63
CA ILE A 174 -6.68 -4.50 -3.80
C ILE A 174 -7.73 -4.29 -4.90
N GLY A 175 -8.77 -5.13 -4.98
CA GLY A 175 -9.88 -4.92 -5.92
C GLY A 175 -10.58 -3.58 -5.70
N LEU A 176 -10.78 -3.19 -4.43
CA LEU A 176 -11.33 -1.89 -4.05
C LEU A 176 -10.37 -0.75 -4.42
N THR A 177 -9.08 -0.94 -4.18
CA THR A 177 -8.07 0.05 -4.54
C THR A 177 -8.01 0.28 -6.05
N ALA A 178 -7.94 -0.79 -6.83
CA ALA A 178 -7.92 -0.75 -8.28
C ALA A 178 -9.21 -0.11 -8.83
N ALA A 179 -10.36 -0.39 -8.21
CA ALA A 179 -11.64 0.19 -8.63
C ALA A 179 -11.65 1.71 -8.43
N ALA A 180 -11.21 2.18 -7.27
CA ALA A 180 -11.11 3.61 -6.97
C ALA A 180 -10.15 4.32 -7.95
N VAL A 181 -9.00 3.71 -8.24
CA VAL A 181 -8.02 4.25 -9.21
C VAL A 181 -8.59 4.28 -10.63
N ALA A 182 -9.31 3.24 -11.05
CA ALA A 182 -9.97 3.20 -12.35
C ALA A 182 -11.02 4.32 -12.46
N VAL A 183 -11.87 4.48 -11.44
CA VAL A 183 -12.90 5.54 -11.39
C VAL A 183 -12.26 6.92 -11.46
N GLY A 184 -11.24 7.21 -10.64
CA GLY A 184 -10.56 8.50 -10.68
C GLY A 184 -9.85 8.76 -12.01
N GLY A 185 -9.25 7.73 -12.60
CA GLY A 185 -8.65 7.80 -13.93
C GLY A 185 -9.64 8.12 -15.05
N PHE A 186 -10.82 7.48 -15.04
CA PHE A 186 -11.84 7.71 -16.07
C PHE A 186 -12.65 8.99 -15.88
N ARG A 187 -12.96 9.37 -14.63
CA ARG A 187 -13.80 10.52 -14.30
C ARG A 187 -13.01 11.83 -14.28
N HIS A 188 -11.80 11.80 -13.71
CA HIS A 188 -11.04 13.01 -13.37
C HIS A 188 -9.63 13.05 -13.97
N GLY A 189 -9.19 11.99 -14.67
CA GLY A 189 -7.86 11.95 -15.28
C GLY A 189 -6.71 11.87 -14.27
N SER A 190 -6.99 11.44 -13.03
CA SER A 190 -6.00 11.43 -11.95
C SER A 190 -4.81 10.51 -12.23
N VAL A 191 -5.00 9.52 -13.10
CA VAL A 191 -3.96 8.63 -13.66
C VAL A 191 -4.05 8.56 -15.18
N SER A 192 -3.05 7.96 -15.84
CA SER A 192 -3.11 7.72 -17.29
C SER A 192 -4.24 6.77 -17.68
N ARG A 193 -4.77 6.92 -18.90
CA ARG A 193 -5.90 6.11 -19.38
C ARG A 193 -5.58 4.61 -19.44
N TRP A 194 -4.38 4.24 -19.87
CA TRP A 194 -3.96 2.82 -19.89
C TRP A 194 -4.00 2.22 -18.48
N PHE A 195 -3.55 2.98 -17.47
CA PHE A 195 -3.46 2.51 -16.09
C PHE A 195 -4.85 2.44 -15.45
N ALA A 196 -5.77 3.34 -15.83
CA ALA A 196 -7.17 3.25 -15.45
C ALA A 196 -7.83 1.97 -16.01
N VAL A 197 -7.61 1.66 -17.29
CA VAL A 197 -8.10 0.41 -17.93
C VAL A 197 -7.50 -0.82 -17.25
N PHE A 198 -6.18 -0.85 -17.05
CA PHE A 198 -5.51 -1.93 -16.34
C PHE A 198 -6.10 -2.14 -14.93
N SER A 199 -6.33 -1.05 -14.19
CA SER A 199 -6.93 -1.13 -12.86
C SER A 199 -8.38 -1.66 -12.91
N ALA A 200 -9.17 -1.27 -13.91
CA ALA A 200 -10.52 -1.80 -14.09
C ALA A 200 -10.51 -3.32 -14.39
N VAL A 201 -9.58 -3.80 -15.21
CA VAL A 201 -9.40 -5.24 -15.48
C VAL A 201 -9.05 -5.98 -14.19
N VAL A 202 -8.09 -5.47 -13.41
CA VAL A 202 -7.74 -6.07 -12.12
C VAL A 202 -8.91 -6.08 -11.16
N THR A 203 -9.72 -5.02 -11.10
CA THR A 203 -10.95 -5.00 -10.29
C THR A 203 -11.87 -6.16 -10.64
N VAL A 204 -12.12 -6.39 -11.94
CA VAL A 204 -12.96 -7.49 -12.40
C VAL A 204 -12.36 -8.85 -12.03
N LEU A 205 -11.05 -9.04 -12.23
CA LEU A 205 -10.36 -10.29 -11.89
C LEU A 205 -10.40 -10.57 -10.38
N VAL A 206 -10.13 -9.56 -9.54
CA VAL A 206 -10.21 -9.69 -8.09
C VAL A 206 -11.65 -9.97 -7.68
N ALA A 207 -12.65 -9.24 -8.20
CA ALA A 207 -14.06 -9.50 -7.90
C ALA A 207 -14.46 -10.94 -8.27
N ALA A 208 -14.02 -11.44 -9.43
CA ALA A 208 -14.26 -12.84 -9.82
C ALA A 208 -13.67 -13.82 -8.80
N THR A 209 -12.46 -13.56 -8.28
CA THR A 209 -11.88 -14.42 -7.23
C THR A 209 -12.68 -14.41 -5.94
N GLN A 210 -13.37 -13.31 -5.60
CA GLN A 210 -14.17 -13.20 -4.38
C GLN A 210 -15.56 -13.84 -4.52
N LEU A 211 -16.10 -13.88 -5.73
CA LEU A 211 -17.43 -14.45 -6.03
C LEU A 211 -17.38 -15.95 -6.34
N ALA A 212 -16.21 -16.48 -6.68
CA ALA A 212 -15.97 -17.91 -6.94
C ALA A 212 -15.15 -18.55 -5.80
N PRO A 213 -15.20 -19.89 -5.62
CA PRO A 213 -14.44 -20.61 -4.58
C PRO A 213 -12.94 -20.74 -4.93
N VAL A 214 -12.32 -19.63 -5.34
CA VAL A 214 -10.89 -19.52 -5.71
C VAL A 214 -10.27 -18.28 -5.07
N GLN A 215 -10.80 -17.86 -3.91
CA GLN A 215 -10.43 -16.58 -3.30
C GLN A 215 -8.92 -16.47 -3.02
N TYR A 216 -8.25 -17.58 -2.71
CA TYR A 216 -6.81 -17.63 -2.44
C TYR A 216 -5.94 -17.14 -3.62
N ILE A 217 -6.47 -17.15 -4.85
CA ILE A 217 -5.76 -16.67 -6.04
C ILE A 217 -5.76 -15.14 -6.09
N SER A 218 -6.54 -14.42 -5.26
CA SER A 218 -6.64 -12.94 -5.28
C SER A 218 -5.30 -12.22 -5.10
N LEU A 219 -4.33 -12.86 -4.42
CA LEU A 219 -2.94 -12.41 -4.32
C LEU A 219 -2.29 -12.20 -5.68
N VAL A 220 -2.61 -13.03 -6.69
CA VAL A 220 -1.98 -12.95 -8.01
C VAL A 220 -2.35 -11.64 -8.73
N PRO A 221 -3.61 -11.35 -9.07
CA PRO A 221 -3.97 -10.08 -9.68
C PRO A 221 -3.69 -8.89 -8.76
N GLY A 222 -3.88 -9.03 -7.44
CA GLY A 222 -3.61 -7.95 -6.48
C GLY A 222 -2.12 -7.57 -6.39
N GLY A 223 -1.24 -8.56 -6.28
CA GLY A 223 0.20 -8.38 -6.25
C GLY A 223 0.74 -7.81 -7.57
N ILE A 224 0.28 -8.33 -8.71
CA ILE A 224 0.61 -7.79 -10.04
C ILE A 224 0.19 -6.31 -10.14
N TRP A 225 -1.02 -5.98 -9.67
CA TRP A 225 -1.48 -4.60 -9.68
C TRP A 225 -0.58 -3.68 -8.85
N LEU A 226 -0.15 -4.10 -7.65
CA LEU A 226 0.76 -3.32 -6.81
C LEU A 226 2.13 -3.10 -7.46
N VAL A 227 2.68 -4.13 -8.12
CA VAL A 227 3.93 -4.02 -8.90
C VAL A 227 3.78 -2.99 -10.02
N VAL A 228 2.76 -3.15 -10.85
CA VAL A 228 2.52 -2.26 -11.99
C VAL A 228 2.19 -0.84 -11.52
N ALA A 229 1.39 -0.69 -10.47
CA ALA A 229 1.02 0.60 -9.88
C ALA A 229 2.24 1.33 -9.34
N GLY A 230 3.08 0.65 -8.55
CA GLY A 230 4.28 1.24 -7.98
C GLY A 230 5.25 1.73 -9.06
N VAL A 231 5.47 0.93 -10.09
CA VAL A 231 6.33 1.28 -11.24
C VAL A 231 5.72 2.42 -12.07
N ALA A 232 4.44 2.34 -12.43
CA ALA A 232 3.76 3.35 -13.23
C ALA A 232 3.73 4.73 -12.53
N LEU A 233 3.46 4.75 -11.22
CA LEU A 233 3.42 5.98 -10.43
C LEU A 233 4.82 6.56 -10.18
N ALA A 234 5.85 5.70 -10.07
CA ALA A 234 7.24 6.14 -9.97
C ALA A 234 7.75 6.78 -11.27
N MET A 235 7.38 6.22 -12.44
CA MET A 235 7.90 6.63 -13.75
C MET A 235 7.17 7.84 -14.38
N ARG A 236 6.03 8.30 -13.86
CA ARG A 236 5.20 9.33 -14.52
C ARG A 236 6.01 10.62 -14.82
N PRO A 237 6.00 11.16 -16.05
CA PRO A 237 6.77 12.37 -16.39
C PRO A 237 6.46 13.55 -15.47
N ARG A 238 7.47 14.38 -15.19
CA ARG A 238 7.31 15.57 -14.35
C ARG A 238 6.40 16.57 -15.08
N PRO A 239 5.42 17.20 -14.42
CA PRO A 239 4.80 18.40 -14.97
C PRO A 239 5.91 19.45 -15.18
N GLY A 240 6.16 19.83 -16.43
CA GLY A 240 7.20 20.81 -16.81
C GLY A 240 8.52 20.25 -17.35
N GLY A 241 8.69 18.94 -17.49
CA GLY A 241 9.79 18.39 -18.29
C GLY A 241 9.45 18.49 -19.77
N ARG A 242 10.19 19.32 -20.54
CA ARG A 242 10.15 19.22 -22.00
C ARG A 242 10.59 17.81 -22.43
N PRO A 243 10.03 17.29 -23.55
CA PRO A 243 10.33 15.94 -24.06
C PRO A 243 11.81 15.72 -24.30
#